data_AF-A0AAW1IZK8-F1
#
_entry.id   AF-A0AAW1IZK8-F1
#
_cell.length_a   1.000
_cell.length_b   1.000
_cell.length_c   1.000
_cell.angle_alpha   90.00
_cell.angle_beta   90.00
_cell.angle_gamma   90.00
#
_symmetry.space_group_name_H-M   'P 1'
#
loop_
_entity.id
_entity.type
_entity.pdbx_description
1 polymer ?
#
loop_
_entity_poly.entity_id
_entity_poly.type
_entity_poly.pdbx_seq_one_letter_code
_entity_poly.pdbx_strand_id
1 'polypeptide(L)'
;MSRTSARQKQCLDFQDKMAKKREKEFWHQQKWGNQVQYYKKWEKVNAKYDEWTSPRYYESNNQLIERVKNEREKAERLEKRREKLKKLYSEDDASYEIEIMLSKAKSEAVKQQQKFEEIPTELLKDVNVSLKLEEDDKRRREAELQLYHQWRNNNPILCHEERRRI
;
A
#
# COMPACT_ATOMS: atom_id res chain seq x y z
N MET A 1 -73.52 -16.31 88.04
CA MET A 1 -72.61 -15.29 87.47
C MET A 1 -71.70 -15.88 86.37
N SER A 2 -72.23 -16.45 85.27
CA SER A 2 -71.42 -17.25 84.32
C SER A 2 -71.54 -16.89 82.84
N ARG A 3 -72.48 -16.01 82.44
CA ARG A 3 -72.73 -15.68 81.02
C ARG A 3 -71.73 -14.68 80.42
N THR A 4 -71.12 -13.83 81.25
CA THR A 4 -70.13 -12.83 80.82
C THR A 4 -68.78 -13.47 80.44
N SER A 5 -68.34 -14.48 81.19
CA SER A 5 -67.11 -15.24 80.90
C SER A 5 -67.20 -16.06 79.61
N ALA A 6 -68.36 -16.68 79.32
CA ALA A 6 -68.55 -17.47 78.10
C ALA A 6 -68.50 -16.61 76.83
N ARG A 7 -69.07 -15.41 76.85
CA ARG A 7 -69.01 -14.45 75.73
C ARG A 7 -67.59 -13.91 75.51
N GLN A 8 -66.84 -13.68 76.59
CA GLN A 8 -65.43 -13.29 76.50
C GLN A 8 -64.58 -14.40 75.85
N LYS A 9 -64.78 -15.67 76.25
CA LYS A 9 -64.11 -16.81 75.61
C LYS A 9 -64.43 -16.92 74.13
N GLN A 10 -65.69 -16.81 73.73
CA GLN A 10 -66.08 -16.82 72.31
C GLN A 10 -65.47 -15.67 71.50
N CYS A 11 -65.33 -14.48 72.11
CA CYS A 11 -64.66 -13.34 71.48
C CYS A 11 -63.17 -13.63 71.28
N LEU A 12 -62.49 -14.18 72.28
CA LEU A 12 -61.09 -14.59 72.20
C LEU A 12 -60.88 -15.70 71.16
N ASP A 13 -61.73 -16.73 71.16
CA ASP A 13 -61.68 -17.81 70.17
C ASP A 13 -61.88 -17.30 68.74
N PHE A 14 -62.75 -16.28 68.57
CA PHE A 14 -62.96 -15.63 67.28
C PHE A 14 -61.72 -14.81 66.86
N GLN A 15 -61.13 -14.05 67.79
CA GLN A 15 -59.90 -13.29 67.55
C GLN A 15 -58.74 -14.21 67.16
N ASP A 16 -58.57 -15.34 67.86
CA ASP A 16 -57.55 -16.35 67.57
C ASP A 16 -57.74 -17.00 66.20
N LYS A 17 -58.99 -17.32 65.82
CA LYS A 17 -59.30 -17.84 64.48
C LYS A 17 -58.95 -16.81 63.39
N MET A 18 -59.26 -15.54 63.62
CA MET A 18 -58.94 -14.46 62.69
C MET A 18 -57.43 -14.18 62.62
N ALA A 19 -56.71 -14.33 63.74
CA ALA A 19 -55.25 -14.24 63.77
C ALA A 19 -54.61 -15.38 62.96
N LYS A 20 -55.04 -16.63 63.19
CA LYS A 20 -54.57 -17.81 62.44
C LYS A 20 -54.85 -17.70 60.94
N LYS A 21 -56.02 -17.17 60.56
CA LYS A 21 -56.36 -16.95 59.15
C LYS A 21 -55.43 -15.92 58.50
N ARG A 22 -55.21 -14.78 59.17
CA ARG A 22 -54.26 -13.74 58.71
C ARG A 22 -52.85 -14.26 58.61
N GLU A 23 -52.40 -15.04 59.59
CA GLU A 23 -51.07 -15.63 59.58
C GLU A 23 -50.90 -16.62 58.42
N LYS A 24 -51.89 -17.48 58.17
CA LYS A 24 -51.88 -18.41 57.03
C LYS A 24 -51.84 -17.67 55.69
N GLU A 25 -52.64 -16.61 55.54
CA GLU A 25 -52.65 -15.77 54.33
C GLU A 25 -51.30 -15.07 54.14
N PHE A 26 -50.70 -14.56 55.21
CA PHE A 26 -49.38 -13.94 55.19
C PHE A 26 -48.29 -14.93 54.76
N TRP A 27 -48.25 -16.14 55.34
CA TRP A 27 -47.33 -17.19 54.93
C TRP A 27 -47.51 -17.61 53.47
N HIS A 28 -48.77 -17.68 53.01
CA HIS A 28 -49.08 -17.99 51.62
C HIS A 28 -48.54 -16.90 50.69
N GLN A 29 -48.80 -15.62 50.99
CA GLN A 29 -48.30 -14.49 50.20
C GLN A 29 -46.78 -14.44 50.16
N GLN A 30 -46.09 -14.66 51.29
CA GLN A 30 -44.63 -14.72 51.30
C GLN A 30 -44.08 -15.86 50.44
N LYS A 31 -44.65 -17.07 50.58
CA LYS A 31 -44.20 -18.24 49.83
C LYS A 31 -44.36 -18.03 48.32
N TRP A 32 -45.51 -17.51 47.88
CA TRP A 32 -45.74 -17.19 46.48
C TRP A 32 -44.88 -16.02 46.00
N GLY A 33 -44.71 -14.98 46.82
CA GLY A 33 -43.84 -13.85 46.51
C GLY A 33 -42.41 -14.31 46.21
N ASN A 34 -41.87 -15.21 47.04
CA ASN A 34 -40.54 -15.77 46.85
C ASN A 34 -40.42 -16.62 45.58
N GLN A 35 -41.45 -17.40 45.25
CA GLN A 35 -41.48 -18.17 44.00
C GLN A 35 -41.54 -17.25 42.76
N VAL A 36 -42.38 -16.22 42.79
CA VAL A 36 -42.46 -15.23 41.70
C VAL A 36 -41.12 -14.52 41.52
N GLN A 37 -40.45 -14.12 42.61
CA GLN A 37 -39.13 -13.51 42.54
C GLN A 37 -38.07 -14.47 41.97
N TYR A 38 -38.12 -15.75 42.36
CA TYR A 38 -37.24 -16.78 41.80
C TYR A 38 -37.37 -16.87 40.28
N TYR A 39 -38.59 -17.05 39.76
CA TYR A 39 -38.81 -17.18 38.33
C TYR A 39 -38.47 -15.89 37.57
N LYS A 40 -38.79 -14.70 38.12
CA LYS A 40 -38.38 -13.41 37.52
C LYS A 40 -36.86 -13.26 37.41
N LYS A 41 -36.11 -13.75 38.41
CA LYS A 41 -34.65 -13.71 38.36
C LYS A 41 -34.13 -14.63 37.27
N TRP A 42 -34.66 -15.85 37.18
CA TRP A 42 -34.24 -16.83 36.17
C TRP A 42 -34.66 -16.47 34.76
N GLU A 43 -35.83 -15.88 34.58
CA GLU A 43 -36.28 -15.33 33.29
C GLU A 43 -35.30 -14.26 32.78
N LYS A 44 -34.85 -13.34 33.65
CA LYS A 44 -33.83 -12.35 33.29
C LYS A 44 -32.47 -12.97 32.93
N VAL A 45 -32.06 -14.01 33.65
CA VAL A 45 -30.80 -14.73 33.38
C VAL A 45 -30.90 -15.48 32.04
N ASN A 46 -32.03 -16.11 31.77
CA ASN A 46 -32.26 -16.93 30.58
C ASN A 46 -32.65 -16.11 29.34
N ALA A 47 -33.13 -14.87 29.50
CA ALA A 47 -33.54 -14.02 28.37
C ALA A 47 -32.45 -13.88 27.30
N LYS A 48 -31.17 -13.80 27.70
CA LYS A 48 -30.05 -13.75 26.75
C LYS A 48 -29.87 -15.06 25.98
N TYR A 49 -30.10 -16.19 26.65
CA TYR A 49 -30.04 -17.49 26.02
C TYR A 49 -31.18 -17.66 25.02
N ASP A 50 -32.40 -17.26 25.38
CA ASP A 50 -33.55 -17.27 24.47
C ASP A 50 -33.33 -16.34 23.28
N GLU A 51 -32.68 -15.19 23.49
CA GLU A 51 -32.32 -14.28 22.41
C GLU A 51 -31.28 -14.89 21.47
N TRP A 52 -30.22 -15.53 21.97
CA TRP A 52 -29.17 -16.13 21.14
C TRP A 52 -29.57 -17.44 20.47
N THR A 53 -30.54 -18.15 21.05
CA THR A 53 -31.13 -19.35 20.45
C THR A 53 -32.33 -19.02 19.56
N SER A 54 -32.80 -17.76 19.56
CA SER A 54 -33.91 -17.32 18.73
C SER A 54 -33.54 -17.41 17.25
N PRO A 55 -34.40 -17.96 16.39
CA PRO A 55 -34.23 -17.92 14.92
C PRO A 55 -33.97 -16.50 14.40
N ARG A 56 -34.57 -15.49 15.04
CA ARG A 56 -34.41 -14.07 14.70
C ARG A 56 -32.97 -13.59 14.87
N TYR A 57 -32.26 -14.07 15.90
CA TYR A 57 -30.86 -13.70 16.12
C TYR A 57 -29.99 -14.23 14.98
N TYR A 58 -30.14 -15.51 14.61
CA TYR A 58 -29.41 -16.10 13.50
C TYR A 58 -29.70 -15.38 12.18
N GLU A 59 -30.95 -15.02 11.92
CA GLU A 59 -31.31 -14.25 10.73
C GLU A 59 -30.60 -12.89 10.70
N SER A 60 -30.65 -12.14 11.81
CA SER A 60 -30.00 -10.83 11.91
C SER A 60 -28.47 -10.93 11.79
N ASN A 61 -27.87 -11.96 12.37
CA ASN A 61 -26.44 -12.20 12.32
C ASN A 61 -25.99 -12.63 10.92
N ASN A 62 -26.76 -13.48 10.25
CA ASN A 62 -26.50 -13.86 8.87
C ASN A 62 -26.60 -12.65 7.94
N GLN A 63 -27.60 -11.80 8.11
CA GLN A 63 -27.70 -10.53 7.36
C GLN A 63 -26.48 -9.63 7.61
N LEU A 64 -25.98 -9.55 8.85
CA LEU A 64 -24.78 -8.77 9.16
C LEU A 64 -23.55 -9.36 8.46
N ILE A 65 -23.38 -10.68 8.50
CA ILE A 65 -22.27 -11.38 7.83
C ILE A 65 -22.32 -11.14 6.32
N GLU A 66 -23.50 -11.22 5.69
CA GLU A 66 -23.68 -10.95 4.27
C GLU A 66 -23.33 -9.50 3.91
N ARG A 67 -23.76 -8.53 4.73
CA ARG A 67 -23.39 -7.11 4.52
C ARG A 67 -21.87 -6.93 4.56
N VAL A 68 -21.21 -7.47 5.58
CA VAL A 68 -19.75 -7.37 5.72
C VAL A 68 -19.04 -8.05 4.54
N LYS A 69 -19.53 -9.20 4.08
CA LYS A 69 -18.98 -9.88 2.90
C LYS A 69 -19.12 -9.01 1.64
N ASN A 70 -20.31 -8.45 1.41
CA ASN A 70 -20.58 -7.59 0.27
C ASN A 70 -19.71 -6.31 0.28
N GLU A 71 -19.48 -5.72 1.45
CA GLU A 71 -18.60 -4.57 1.62
C GLU A 71 -17.14 -4.91 1.30
N ARG A 72 -16.64 -6.05 1.79
CA ARG A 72 -15.30 -6.55 1.47
C ARG A 72 -15.12 -6.80 -0.03
N GLU A 73 -16.07 -7.47 -0.67
CA GLU A 73 -16.02 -7.72 -2.12
C GLU A 73 -16.08 -6.43 -2.94
N LYS A 74 -16.79 -5.40 -2.47
CA LYS A 74 -16.79 -4.07 -3.10
C LYS A 74 -15.44 -3.38 -2.95
N ALA A 75 -14.85 -3.44 -1.76
CA ALA A 75 -13.53 -2.85 -1.48
C ALA A 75 -12.44 -3.51 -2.34
N GLU A 76 -12.43 -4.85 -2.44
CA GLU A 76 -11.48 -5.60 -3.26
C GLU A 76 -11.63 -5.25 -4.75
N ARG A 77 -12.87 -5.13 -5.25
CA ARG A 77 -13.13 -4.69 -6.63
C ARG A 77 -12.62 -3.28 -6.89
N LEU A 78 -12.78 -2.36 -5.94
CA LEU A 78 -12.28 -1.00 -6.04
C LEU A 78 -10.74 -0.96 -6.05
N GLU A 79 -10.10 -1.77 -5.22
CA GLU A 79 -8.64 -1.89 -5.18
C GLU A 79 -8.08 -2.43 -6.51
N LYS A 80 -8.64 -3.53 -7.02
CA LYS A 80 -8.30 -4.07 -8.35
C LYS A 80 -8.46 -3.03 -9.46
N ARG A 81 -9.52 -2.21 -9.40
CA ARG A 81 -9.73 -1.13 -10.35
C ARG A 81 -8.67 -0.03 -10.22
N ARG A 82 -8.31 0.36 -9.00
CA ARG A 82 -7.25 1.36 -8.74
C ARG A 82 -5.90 0.88 -9.24
N GLU A 83 -5.56 -0.39 -9.01
CA GLU A 83 -4.32 -0.99 -9.53
C GLU A 83 -4.29 -0.97 -11.06
N LYS A 84 -5.41 -1.34 -11.72
CA LYS A 84 -5.50 -1.29 -13.18
C LYS A 84 -5.34 0.14 -13.71
N LEU A 85 -5.97 1.12 -13.06
CA LEU A 85 -5.81 2.53 -13.44
C LEU A 85 -4.39 3.02 -13.21
N LYS A 86 -3.74 2.62 -12.12
CA LYS A 86 -2.34 2.97 -11.85
C LYS A 86 -1.40 2.44 -12.92
N LYS A 87 -1.60 1.19 -13.36
CA LYS A 87 -0.83 0.60 -14.47
C LYS A 87 -1.04 1.37 -15.77
N LEU A 88 -2.29 1.67 -16.12
CA LEU A 88 -2.61 2.45 -17.32
C LEU A 88 -1.93 3.84 -17.28
N TYR A 89 -2.01 4.54 -16.14
CA TYR A 89 -1.33 5.82 -15.96
C TYR A 89 0.18 5.71 -16.13
N SER A 90 0.82 4.68 -15.57
CA SER A 90 2.27 4.50 -15.75
C SER A 90 2.66 4.17 -17.20
N GLU A 91 1.80 3.46 -17.93
CA GLU A 91 2.01 3.17 -19.35
C GLU A 91 1.85 4.43 -20.21
N ASP A 92 0.83 5.25 -19.92
CA ASP A 92 0.59 6.54 -20.58
C ASP A 92 1.72 7.54 -20.29
N ASP A 93 2.16 7.66 -19.03
CA ASP A 93 3.27 8.53 -18.63
C ASP A 93 4.57 8.13 -19.34
N ALA A 94 4.89 6.83 -19.39
CA ALA A 94 6.07 6.34 -20.10
C ALA A 94 6.00 6.61 -21.61
N SER A 95 4.82 6.41 -22.21
CA SER A 95 4.60 6.69 -23.63
C SER A 95 4.75 8.19 -23.93
N TYR A 96 4.22 9.03 -23.06
CA TYR A 96 4.32 10.49 -23.17
C TYR A 96 5.77 10.98 -23.02
N GLU A 97 6.54 10.42 -22.08
CA GLU A 97 7.96 10.72 -21.96
C GLU A 97 8.74 10.36 -23.24
N ILE A 98 8.44 9.21 -23.84
CA ILE A 98 9.03 8.78 -25.12
C ILE A 98 8.68 9.79 -26.23
N GLU A 99 7.43 10.24 -26.33
CA GLU A 99 7.02 11.26 -27.30
C GLU A 99 7.73 12.61 -27.09
N ILE A 100 7.93 13.02 -25.84
CA ILE A 100 8.72 14.21 -25.49
C ILE A 100 10.18 14.03 -25.94
N MET A 101 10.80 12.88 -25.66
CA MET A 101 12.18 12.63 -26.07
C MET A 101 12.34 12.62 -27.59
N LEU A 102 11.41 11.98 -28.30
CA LEU A 102 11.38 11.94 -29.77
C LEU A 102 11.20 13.35 -30.37
N SER A 103 10.30 14.16 -29.82
CA SER A 103 10.10 15.53 -30.30
C SER A 103 11.32 16.43 -30.05
N LYS A 104 11.97 16.30 -28.89
CA LYS A 104 13.23 16.98 -28.59
C LYS A 104 14.34 16.57 -29.55
N ALA A 105 14.57 15.26 -29.73
CA ALA A 105 15.57 14.74 -30.65
C ALA A 105 15.35 15.22 -32.09
N LYS A 106 14.09 15.23 -32.57
CA LYS A 106 13.76 15.80 -33.89
C LYS A 106 14.11 17.29 -33.97
N SER A 107 13.77 18.07 -32.94
CA SER A 107 14.10 19.50 -32.91
C SER A 107 15.60 19.77 -32.89
N GLU A 108 16.37 18.94 -32.18
CA GLU A 108 17.83 19.02 -32.13
C GLU A 108 18.46 18.60 -33.46
N ALA A 109 17.96 17.54 -34.09
CA ALA A 109 18.42 17.12 -35.42
C ALA A 109 18.19 18.21 -36.47
N VAL A 110 17.02 18.88 -36.45
CA VAL A 110 16.75 20.03 -37.34
C VAL A 110 17.71 21.18 -37.05
N LYS A 111 17.96 21.51 -35.77
CA LYS A 111 18.94 22.55 -35.40
C LYS A 111 20.37 22.19 -35.83
N GLN A 112 20.75 20.92 -35.73
CA GLN A 112 22.06 20.46 -36.19
C GLN A 112 22.17 20.56 -37.71
N GLN A 113 21.15 20.14 -38.46
CA GLN A 113 21.12 20.30 -39.92
C GLN A 113 21.25 21.77 -40.34
N GLN A 114 20.52 22.68 -39.70
CA GLN A 114 20.64 24.12 -39.95
C GLN A 114 22.04 24.65 -39.62
N LYS A 115 22.66 24.19 -38.52
CA LYS A 115 24.04 24.56 -38.19
C LYS A 115 25.06 24.10 -39.23
N PHE A 116 24.85 22.94 -39.86
CA PHE A 116 25.73 22.45 -40.93
C PHE A 116 25.55 23.24 -42.23
N GLU A 117 24.35 23.73 -42.53
CA GLU A 117 24.10 24.61 -43.69
C GLU A 117 24.69 26.02 -43.50
N GLU A 118 24.79 26.50 -42.27
CA GLU A 118 25.38 27.82 -41.95
C GLU A 118 26.91 27.84 -41.96
N ILE A 119 27.61 26.70 -42.08
CA ILE A 119 29.08 26.69 -42.11
C ILE A 119 29.56 27.26 -43.45
N PRO A 120 30.22 28.43 -43.47
CA PRO A 120 30.73 29.02 -44.69
C PRO A 120 31.74 28.09 -45.37
N THR A 121 31.60 27.91 -46.67
CA THR A 121 32.50 27.07 -47.47
C THR A 121 33.95 27.56 -47.44
N GLU A 122 34.16 28.86 -47.20
CA GLU A 122 35.48 29.47 -46.98
C GLU A 122 36.21 28.86 -45.76
N LEU A 123 35.52 28.68 -44.62
CA LEU A 123 36.11 28.06 -43.43
C LEU A 123 36.48 26.59 -43.67
N LEU A 124 35.68 25.86 -44.45
CA LEU A 124 36.00 24.47 -44.82
C LEU A 124 37.21 24.39 -45.75
N LYS A 125 37.40 25.37 -46.64
CA LYS A 125 38.60 25.45 -47.49
C LYS A 125 39.84 25.71 -46.64
N ASP A 126 39.78 26.64 -45.70
CA ASP A 126 40.90 26.94 -44.80
C ASP A 126 41.31 25.74 -43.95
N VAL A 127 40.33 25.02 -43.38
CA VAL A 127 40.61 23.79 -42.63
C VAL A 127 41.24 22.71 -43.52
N ASN A 128 40.75 22.54 -44.75
CA ASN A 128 41.32 21.57 -45.71
C ASN A 128 42.77 21.91 -46.07
N VAL A 129 43.08 23.18 -46.31
CA VAL A 129 44.45 23.64 -46.56
C VAL A 129 45.33 23.36 -45.34
N SER A 130 44.85 23.66 -44.12
CA SER A 130 45.59 23.39 -42.89
C SER A 130 45.90 21.90 -42.69
N LEU A 131 44.93 21.02 -42.98
CA LEU A 131 45.11 19.56 -42.89
C LEU A 131 46.13 19.06 -43.91
N LYS A 132 46.07 19.54 -45.15
CA LYS A 132 47.06 19.18 -46.19
C LYS A 132 48.47 19.60 -45.80
N LEU A 133 48.62 20.81 -45.25
CA LEU A 133 49.91 21.28 -44.76
C LEU A 133 50.43 20.40 -43.61
N GLU A 134 49.58 20.03 -42.67
CA GLU A 134 49.96 19.14 -41.56
C GLU A 134 50.36 17.75 -42.04
N GLU A 135 49.65 17.19 -43.03
CA GLU A 135 50.00 15.92 -43.67
C GLU A 135 51.32 15.99 -44.44
N ASP A 136 51.56 17.07 -45.17
CA ASP A 136 52.82 17.32 -45.88
C ASP A 136 54.00 17.45 -44.90
N ASP A 137 53.80 18.14 -43.77
CA ASP A 137 54.79 18.28 -42.70
C ASP A 137 55.06 16.95 -41.97
N LYS A 138 54.04 16.10 -41.81
CA LYS A 138 54.22 14.73 -41.30
C LYS A 138 55.06 13.90 -42.27
N ARG A 139 54.72 13.91 -43.56
CA ARG A 139 55.49 13.20 -44.60
C ARG A 139 56.95 13.68 -44.69
N ARG A 140 57.19 15.00 -44.58
CA ARG A 140 58.56 15.55 -44.54
C ARG A 140 59.35 15.04 -43.33
N ARG A 141 58.77 15.09 -42.13
CA ARG A 141 59.43 14.57 -40.91
C ARG A 141 59.73 13.08 -40.99
N GLU A 142 58.81 12.28 -41.53
CA GLU A 142 59.03 10.85 -41.73
C GLU A 142 60.19 10.58 -42.71
N ALA A 143 60.26 11.32 -43.82
CA ALA A 143 61.34 11.22 -44.79
C ALA A 143 62.71 11.63 -44.18
N GLU A 144 62.74 12.71 -43.39
CA GLU A 144 63.94 13.15 -42.67
C GLU A 144 64.43 12.10 -41.66
N LEU A 145 63.52 11.49 -40.91
CA LEU A 145 63.84 10.39 -39.99
C LEU A 145 64.41 9.18 -40.74
N GLN A 146 63.79 8.78 -41.85
CA GLN A 146 64.30 7.69 -42.67
C GLN A 146 65.71 7.99 -43.21
N LEU A 147 65.95 9.21 -43.69
CA LEU A 147 67.27 9.65 -44.14
C LEU A 147 68.30 9.62 -43.01
N TYR A 148 67.91 10.09 -41.82
CA TYR A 148 68.77 10.04 -40.62
C TYR A 148 69.11 8.59 -40.24
N HIS A 149 68.13 7.68 -40.26
CA HIS A 149 68.38 6.26 -39.99
C HIS A 149 69.30 5.63 -41.04
N GLN A 150 69.12 5.93 -42.32
CA GLN A 150 70.01 5.48 -43.38
C GLN A 150 71.44 6.03 -43.19
N TRP A 151 71.58 7.33 -42.91
CA TRP A 151 72.89 7.94 -42.64
C TRP A 151 73.56 7.31 -41.42
N ARG A 152 72.83 7.13 -40.31
CA ARG A 152 73.34 6.49 -39.09
C ARG A 152 73.85 5.08 -39.36
N ASN A 153 73.08 4.28 -40.09
CA ASN A 153 73.45 2.89 -40.42
C ASN A 153 74.63 2.79 -41.39
N ASN A 154 74.81 3.80 -42.26
CA ASN A 154 75.88 3.83 -43.25
C ASN A 154 77.15 4.55 -42.73
N ASN A 155 77.11 5.18 -41.55
CA ASN A 155 78.25 5.91 -41.00
C ASN A 155 79.23 4.95 -40.29
N PRO A 156 80.43 4.70 -40.87
CA PRO A 156 81.35 3.69 -40.35
C PRO A 156 81.87 4.03 -38.95
N ILE A 157 81.94 5.31 -38.58
CA ILE A 157 82.43 5.77 -37.27
C ILE A 157 81.41 5.42 -36.18
N LEU A 158 80.13 5.70 -36.42
CA LEU A 158 79.05 5.40 -35.48
C LEU A 158 78.83 3.89 -35.34
N CYS A 159 78.87 3.14 -36.44
CA CYS A 159 78.78 1.67 -36.38
C CYS A 159 79.95 1.04 -35.62
N HIS A 160 81.17 1.60 -35.72
CA HIS A 160 82.31 1.13 -34.94
C HIS A 160 82.13 1.42 -33.44
N GLU A 161 81.66 2.62 -33.07
CA GLU A 161 81.36 3.02 -31.69
C GLU A 161 80.26 2.16 -31.06
N GLU A 162 79.17 1.88 -31.79
CA GLU A 162 78.06 1.04 -31.31
C GLU A 162 78.50 -0.41 -31.06
N ARG A 163 79.35 -0.98 -31.92
CA ARG A 163 79.93 -2.32 -31.71
C ARG A 163 80.91 -2.40 -30.54
N ARG A 164 81.50 -1.27 -30.10
CA ARG A 164 82.38 -1.21 -28.91
C ARG A 164 81.59 -1.06 -27.60
N ARG A 165 80.32 -0.63 -27.67
CA ARG A 165 79.46 -0.41 -26.49
C ARG A 165 78.59 -1.63 -26.13
N ILE A 166 78.49 -2.62 -27.03
CA ILE A 166 77.92 -3.96 -26.78
C ILE A 166 79.04 -4.87 -26.29
#